data_AF-A0A1D8TZ60-F1
#
_entry.id   AF-A0A1D8TZ60-F1
#
_cell.length_a   1.000
_cell.length_b   1.000
_cell.length_c   1.000
_cell.angle_alpha   90.00
_cell.angle_beta   90.00
_cell.angle_gamma   90.00
#
_symmetry.space_group_name_H-M   'P 1'
#
loop_
_entity.id
_entity.type
_entity.pdbx_description
1 polymer ?
#
loop_
_entity_poly.entity_id
_entity_poly.type
_entity_poly.pdbx_seq_one_letter_code
_entity_poly.pdbx_strand_id
1 'polypeptide(L)'
;MEKSWFSTSLRAVPNPNLQQIFSPSFTCSPAGFTDSGNTVKKSKKIRLFLSREQRTLVRKWFGVSRHVFNKTVKILQNGEVKANWKAIKTGILNDLPEWCKEVPYQIKSIAIKDACTAVREAKKKYKKTSQINKVRFRSRKNPVQSCYIPKSAVSEAGIYHTKLGELTYSEGLPPEVCDCRLTSNNGDYYLVVPHKVAVSHTENQGRVVALDPGVRTFITFFSETSVGKIGHGDFSRIQRLCQHLDNLLSKISKAKSGQKRRMRKATRRMFVKVQNLINELHHKTAKFLVDNFDVILLPTFETYQMSKKGNRKIRSKTVRNMLTFAHYRFKEFLKHKAQETGKVVVDVCEAYTSKTVSWTGELINIGGSKIIRSKVDGKVMDRDINGARGIFLRALGDTPWLREQLALVG
;
A
#
# COMPACT_ATOMS: atom_id res chain seq x y z
N MET A 1 15.57 -12.29 10.22
CA MET A 1 14.09 -12.07 10.14
C MET A 1 13.39 -13.02 11.10
N GLU A 2 12.43 -12.54 11.88
CA GLU A 2 11.57 -13.37 12.76
C GLU A 2 10.80 -14.46 11.99
N LYS A 3 10.32 -15.49 12.71
CA LYS A 3 9.40 -16.52 12.19
C LYS A 3 8.24 -15.86 11.43
N SER A 4 8.22 -16.05 10.11
CA SER A 4 7.23 -15.50 9.20
C SER A 4 6.55 -16.63 8.45
N TRP A 5 5.32 -16.40 7.95
CA TRP A 5 4.61 -17.43 7.21
C TRP A 5 5.18 -17.70 5.81
N PHE A 6 6.08 -16.84 5.33
CA PHE A 6 6.72 -16.90 4.03
C PHE A 6 8.22 -17.15 4.18
N SER A 7 8.79 -17.84 3.19
CA SER A 7 10.20 -18.13 3.04
C SER A 7 11.01 -16.88 2.71
N THR A 8 12.23 -16.85 3.22
CA THR A 8 13.25 -15.88 2.83
C THR A 8 14.55 -16.63 2.64
N SER A 9 15.22 -16.41 1.51
CA SER A 9 16.59 -16.85 1.31
C SER A 9 17.47 -15.62 1.15
N LEU A 10 18.60 -15.63 1.85
CA LEU A 10 19.65 -14.62 1.74
C LEU A 10 20.96 -15.38 1.60
N ARG A 11 21.74 -15.02 0.58
CA ARG A 11 23.13 -15.44 0.41
C ARG A 11 23.96 -14.18 0.45
N ALA A 12 24.80 -14.04 1.46
CA ALA A 12 25.80 -12.99 1.55
C ALA A 12 27.15 -13.58 1.15
N VAL A 13 28.00 -12.79 0.51
CA VAL A 13 29.40 -13.17 0.29
C VAL A 13 30.07 -13.18 1.68
N PRO A 14 30.69 -14.30 2.10
CA PRO A 14 31.42 -14.33 3.37
C PRO A 14 32.57 -13.34 3.27
N ASN A 15 32.61 -12.37 4.18
CA ASN A 15 33.48 -11.21 4.15
C ASN A 15 34.94 -11.61 4.41
N PRO A 16 35.85 -11.68 3.41
CA PRO A 16 37.26 -11.93 3.63
C PRO A 16 37.99 -10.61 3.34
N ASN A 17 38.13 -9.75 4.35
CA ASN A 17 39.05 -8.61 4.35
C ASN A 17 38.89 -7.59 3.20
N LEU A 18 37.75 -6.89 3.11
CA LEU A 18 37.74 -5.57 2.46
C LEU A 18 37.82 -4.50 3.56
N GLN A 19 38.77 -3.58 3.42
CA GLN A 19 38.98 -2.47 4.37
C GLN A 19 37.72 -1.62 4.48
N GLN A 20 37.54 -1.04 5.67
CA GLN A 20 36.43 -0.18 6.01
C GLN A 20 36.63 1.21 5.38
N ILE A 21 36.16 1.39 4.14
CA ILE A 21 36.28 2.66 3.42
C ILE A 21 34.93 3.38 3.50
N PHE A 22 34.70 4.21 4.53
CA PHE A 22 33.50 5.02 4.64
C PHE A 22 33.85 6.52 4.73
N SER A 23 33.16 7.35 3.95
CA SER A 23 33.11 8.81 4.10
C SER A 23 31.70 9.24 4.54
N PRO A 24 31.55 10.14 5.53
CA PRO A 24 30.27 10.55 6.14
C PRO A 24 29.31 11.37 5.26
N SER A 25 29.72 11.82 4.07
CA SER A 25 28.99 12.86 3.34
C SER A 25 27.96 12.30 2.34
N PHE A 26 26.78 11.94 2.83
CA PHE A 26 25.62 11.64 1.98
C PHE A 26 24.69 12.86 1.86
N THR A 27 24.95 13.77 0.91
CA THR A 27 24.04 14.88 0.58
C THR A 27 23.30 14.59 -0.72
N CYS A 28 22.29 13.72 -0.66
CA CYS A 28 21.31 13.61 -1.73
C CYS A 28 20.04 14.34 -1.29
N SER A 29 19.90 15.59 -1.70
CA SER A 29 18.68 16.38 -1.55
C SER A 29 17.83 16.17 -2.81
N PRO A 30 16.68 15.49 -2.73
CA PRO A 30 15.79 15.39 -3.89
C PRO A 30 15.34 16.81 -4.29
N ALA A 31 15.27 17.12 -5.58
CA ALA A 31 14.73 18.40 -6.03
C ALA A 31 13.25 18.52 -5.60
N GLY A 32 12.98 19.39 -4.61
CA GLY A 32 11.65 19.61 -4.03
C GLY A 32 11.61 20.00 -2.55
N PHE A 33 12.76 20.04 -1.85
CA PHE A 33 12.83 20.39 -0.44
C PHE A 33 13.10 21.88 -0.26
N THR A 34 12.03 22.67 -0.14
CA THR A 34 12.07 23.94 0.61
C THR A 34 11.82 23.65 2.07
N ASP A 35 12.73 24.12 2.92
CA ASP A 35 12.76 24.02 4.37
C ASP A 35 11.38 24.04 5.05
N SER A 36 11.01 22.93 5.68
CA SER A 36 10.08 22.92 6.82
C SER A 36 10.21 21.61 7.60
N GLY A 37 11.25 21.53 8.44
CA GLY A 37 11.39 20.65 9.62
C GLY A 37 11.30 19.13 9.40
N ASN A 38 12.28 18.38 9.90
CA ASN A 38 12.43 16.91 9.88
C ASN A 38 11.27 16.09 10.51
N THR A 39 10.01 16.40 10.21
CA THR A 39 8.81 15.78 10.75
C THR A 39 7.93 15.26 9.62
N VAL A 40 7.76 13.93 9.58
CA VAL A 40 6.88 13.27 8.61
C VAL A 40 5.55 12.94 9.30
N LYS A 41 4.44 13.13 8.57
CA LYS A 41 3.11 12.71 9.05
C LYS A 41 2.92 11.22 8.80
N LYS A 42 2.85 10.44 9.87
CA LYS A 42 2.56 9.01 9.83
C LYS A 42 1.11 8.74 10.23
N SER A 43 0.52 7.65 9.75
CA SER A 43 -0.78 7.20 10.23
C SER A 43 -0.67 5.83 10.90
N LYS A 44 -1.18 5.71 12.11
CA LYS A 44 -1.31 4.44 12.83
C LYS A 44 -2.75 3.95 12.70
N LYS A 45 -2.94 2.68 12.34
CA LYS A 45 -4.27 2.07 12.20
C LYS A 45 -4.53 1.12 13.37
N ILE A 46 -5.27 1.60 14.36
CA ILE A 46 -5.52 0.90 15.62
C ILE A 46 -6.87 0.18 15.53
N ARG A 47 -6.94 -1.10 15.94
CA ARG A 47 -8.20 -1.86 15.92
C ARG A 47 -9.03 -1.51 17.15
N LEU A 48 -10.34 -1.41 16.96
CA LEU A 48 -11.32 -1.14 18.01
C LEU A 48 -12.19 -2.36 18.26
N PHE A 49 -12.38 -2.70 19.53
CA PHE A 49 -13.28 -3.77 19.95
C PHE A 49 -14.60 -3.19 20.44
N LEU A 50 -15.57 -3.12 19.52
CA LEU A 50 -16.89 -2.55 19.81
C LEU A 50 -17.90 -3.61 20.25
N SER A 51 -18.74 -3.28 21.23
CA SER A 51 -19.94 -4.02 21.64
C SER A 51 -21.03 -4.00 20.54
N ARG A 52 -22.10 -4.79 20.70
CA ARG A 52 -23.19 -4.84 19.72
C ARG A 52 -23.90 -3.48 19.58
N GLU A 53 -24.11 -2.79 20.69
CA GLU A 53 -24.77 -1.48 20.76
C GLU A 53 -23.90 -0.39 20.14
N GLN A 54 -22.63 -0.34 20.55
CA GLN A 54 -21.62 0.57 19.97
C GLN A 54 -21.51 0.41 18.45
N ARG A 55 -21.53 -0.83 17.93
CA ARG A 55 -21.53 -1.09 16.48
C ARG A 55 -22.76 -0.53 15.79
N THR A 56 -23.92 -0.54 16.44
CA THR A 56 -25.15 0.03 15.88
C THR A 56 -25.04 1.55 15.79
N LEU A 57 -24.51 2.18 16.83
CA LEU A 57 -24.28 3.62 16.90
C LEU A 57 -23.26 4.08 15.85
N VAL A 58 -22.11 3.40 15.72
CA VAL A 58 -21.12 3.68 14.68
C VAL A 58 -21.70 3.48 13.27
N ARG A 59 -22.56 2.48 13.05
CA ARG A 59 -23.25 2.32 11.75
C ARG A 59 -24.20 3.48 11.46
N LYS A 60 -24.87 4.04 12.48
CA LYS A 60 -25.68 5.26 12.34
C LYS A 60 -24.79 6.43 11.91
N TRP A 61 -23.61 6.59 12.51
CA TRP A 61 -22.65 7.63 12.11
C TRP A 61 -22.17 7.49 10.65
N PHE A 62 -21.82 6.27 10.22
CA PHE A 62 -21.49 6.01 8.82
C PHE A 62 -22.68 6.24 7.89
N GLY A 63 -23.90 5.96 8.35
CA GLY A 63 -25.15 6.24 7.64
C GLY A 63 -25.35 7.73 7.38
N VAL A 64 -25.30 8.54 8.44
CA VAL A 64 -25.42 10.01 8.36
C VAL A 64 -24.32 10.59 7.49
N SER A 65 -23.06 10.25 7.74
CA SER A 65 -21.92 10.74 6.94
C SER A 65 -22.10 10.44 5.45
N ARG A 66 -22.57 9.24 5.10
CA ARG A 66 -22.86 8.86 3.71
C ARG A 66 -24.05 9.62 3.13
N HIS A 67 -25.12 9.81 3.89
CA HIS A 67 -26.28 10.58 3.43
C HIS A 67 -25.90 12.03 3.12
N VAL A 68 -25.23 12.70 4.06
CA VAL A 68 -24.74 14.08 3.91
C VAL A 68 -23.78 14.20 2.72
N PHE A 69 -22.84 13.27 2.58
CA PHE A 69 -21.92 13.25 1.44
C PHE A 69 -22.68 13.13 0.10
N ASN A 70 -23.61 12.17 -0.01
CA ASN A 70 -24.35 11.96 -1.27
C ASN A 70 -25.27 13.13 -1.60
N LYS A 71 -25.95 13.72 -0.60
CA LYS A 71 -26.77 14.92 -0.77
C LYS A 71 -25.93 16.09 -1.29
N THR A 72 -24.75 16.30 -0.70
CA THR A 72 -23.80 17.33 -1.14
C THR A 72 -23.32 17.07 -2.58
N VAL A 73 -22.95 15.83 -2.92
CA VAL A 73 -22.53 15.51 -4.29
C VAL A 73 -23.66 15.72 -5.30
N LYS A 74 -24.92 15.41 -4.96
CA LYS A 74 -26.07 15.66 -5.82
C LYS A 74 -26.23 17.16 -6.10
N ILE A 75 -26.17 18.01 -5.08
CA ILE A 75 -26.25 19.48 -5.23
C ILE A 75 -25.09 20.00 -6.11
N LEU A 76 -23.86 19.51 -5.87
CA LEU A 76 -22.69 19.92 -6.65
C LEU A 76 -22.71 19.43 -8.10
N GLN A 77 -23.44 18.36 -8.41
CA GLN A 77 -23.63 17.85 -9.77
C GLN A 77 -24.62 18.70 -10.57
N ASN A 78 -25.60 19.33 -9.91
CA ASN A 78 -26.59 20.20 -10.56
C ASN A 78 -25.97 21.49 -11.12
N GLY A 79 -24.75 21.86 -10.70
CA GLY A 79 -23.97 22.94 -11.32
C GLY A 79 -24.29 24.37 -10.84
N GLU A 80 -25.42 24.57 -10.16
CA GLU A 80 -25.85 25.88 -9.64
C GLU A 80 -24.94 26.45 -8.54
N VAL A 81 -24.23 25.58 -7.81
CA VAL A 81 -23.44 25.98 -6.64
C VAL A 81 -21.96 25.64 -6.80
N LYS A 82 -21.09 26.64 -6.65
CA LYS A 82 -19.63 26.43 -6.61
C LYS A 82 -19.27 25.55 -5.40
N ALA A 83 -18.27 24.67 -5.56
CA ALA A 83 -17.80 23.75 -4.51
C ALA A 83 -17.06 24.47 -3.36
N ASN A 84 -17.77 25.32 -2.62
CA ASN A 84 -17.28 26.02 -1.45
C ASN A 84 -17.97 25.46 -0.20
N TRP A 85 -17.21 24.74 0.62
CA TRP A 85 -17.75 24.05 1.78
C TRP A 85 -18.35 25.01 2.81
N LYS A 86 -17.77 26.20 3.04
CA LYS A 86 -18.27 27.15 4.05
C LYS A 86 -19.66 27.69 3.67
N ALA A 87 -19.88 27.98 2.39
CA ALA A 87 -21.14 28.51 1.89
C ALA A 87 -22.27 27.46 1.91
N ILE A 88 -21.95 26.22 1.53
CA ILE A 88 -22.95 25.14 1.42
C ILE A 88 -23.32 24.54 2.79
N LYS A 89 -22.39 24.60 3.76
CA LYS A 89 -22.51 23.92 5.05
C LYS A 89 -23.80 24.28 5.78
N THR A 90 -24.12 25.57 5.90
CA THR A 90 -25.25 26.02 6.72
C THR A 90 -26.58 25.55 6.13
N GLY A 91 -26.79 25.72 4.82
CA GLY A 91 -28.02 25.29 4.15
C GLY A 91 -28.24 23.78 4.22
N ILE A 92 -27.20 22.97 3.94
CA ILE A 92 -27.33 21.51 4.01
C ILE A 92 -27.59 21.03 5.44
N LEU A 93 -26.91 21.62 6.44
CA LEU A 93 -27.06 21.19 7.83
C LEU A 93 -28.44 21.52 8.41
N ASN A 94 -29.05 22.63 8.01
CA ASN A 94 -30.41 23.02 8.40
C ASN A 94 -31.46 22.11 7.76
N ASP A 95 -31.24 21.71 6.50
CA ASP A 95 -32.10 20.80 5.73
C ASP A 95 -31.81 19.31 6.04
N LEU A 96 -31.28 18.98 7.23
CA LEU A 96 -31.05 17.59 7.62
C LEU A 96 -32.26 17.01 8.35
N PRO A 97 -32.65 15.75 8.05
CA PRO A 97 -33.70 15.06 8.78
C PRO A 97 -33.41 14.93 10.28
N GLU A 98 -34.47 14.81 11.08
CA GLU A 98 -34.42 14.74 12.55
C GLU A 98 -33.46 13.67 13.08
N TRP A 99 -33.47 12.47 12.48
CA TRP A 99 -32.60 11.35 12.87
C TRP A 99 -31.09 11.62 12.72
N CYS A 100 -30.70 12.71 12.04
CA CYS A 100 -29.31 13.15 11.94
C CYS A 100 -28.86 14.01 13.14
N LYS A 101 -29.77 14.51 13.97
CA LYS A 101 -29.43 15.42 15.09
C LYS A 101 -28.57 14.74 16.16
N GLU A 102 -28.85 13.48 16.48
CA GLU A 102 -28.11 12.68 17.46
C GLU A 102 -26.60 12.50 17.12
N VAL A 103 -26.25 12.52 15.82
CA VAL A 103 -24.88 12.32 15.36
C VAL A 103 -24.05 13.60 15.54
N PRO A 104 -22.80 13.50 16.04
CA PRO A 104 -21.93 14.66 16.23
C PRO A 104 -21.83 15.60 15.02
N TYR A 105 -21.88 16.91 15.28
CA TYR A 105 -21.82 17.96 14.27
C TYR A 105 -20.58 17.85 13.35
N GLN A 106 -19.42 17.52 13.92
CA GLN A 106 -18.16 17.40 13.19
C GLN A 106 -18.21 16.30 12.12
N ILE A 107 -18.92 15.18 12.38
CA ILE A 107 -19.08 14.09 11.40
C ILE A 107 -19.88 14.58 10.18
N LYS A 108 -20.95 15.36 10.43
CA LYS A 108 -21.83 15.91 9.39
C LYS A 108 -21.09 16.95 8.56
N SER A 109 -20.50 17.94 9.21
CA SER A 109 -19.81 19.05 8.54
C SER A 109 -18.59 18.60 7.72
N ILE A 110 -17.78 17.67 8.24
CA ILE A 110 -16.64 17.15 7.49
C ILE A 110 -17.07 16.25 6.33
N ALA A 111 -18.22 15.58 6.40
CA ALA A 111 -18.76 14.85 5.25
C ALA A 111 -19.08 15.78 4.05
N ILE A 112 -19.52 17.02 4.31
CA ILE A 112 -19.71 18.06 3.28
C ILE A 112 -18.35 18.48 2.71
N LYS A 113 -17.35 18.72 3.58
CA LYS A 113 -15.98 19.07 3.17
C LYS A 113 -15.34 17.97 2.30
N ASP A 114 -15.52 16.71 2.69
CA ASP A 114 -15.08 15.53 1.92
C ASP A 114 -15.69 15.52 0.51
N ALA A 115 -16.99 15.79 0.39
CA ALA A 115 -17.69 15.83 -0.90
C ALA A 115 -17.18 16.96 -1.79
N CYS A 116 -17.05 18.17 -1.25
CA CYS A 116 -16.50 19.32 -1.97
C CYS A 116 -15.07 19.04 -2.45
N THR A 117 -14.23 18.45 -1.59
CA THR A 117 -12.86 18.08 -1.91
C THR A 117 -12.82 17.04 -3.04
N ALA A 118 -13.66 16.00 -2.97
CA ALA A 118 -13.73 14.99 -4.01
C ALA A 118 -14.11 15.57 -5.39
N VAL A 119 -15.06 16.51 -5.43
CA VAL A 119 -15.45 17.20 -6.67
C VAL A 119 -14.33 18.11 -7.19
N ARG A 120 -13.64 18.81 -6.29
CA ARG A 120 -12.50 19.67 -6.66
C ARG A 120 -11.35 18.85 -7.24
N GLU A 121 -10.99 17.73 -6.62
CA GLU A 121 -9.94 16.84 -7.14
C GLU A 121 -10.35 16.20 -8.48
N ALA A 122 -11.63 15.87 -8.65
CA ALA A 122 -12.15 15.40 -9.94
C ALA A 122 -11.98 16.46 -11.05
N LYS A 123 -12.30 17.73 -10.76
CA LYS A 123 -12.08 18.86 -11.69
C LYS A 123 -10.59 19.07 -11.98
N LYS A 124 -9.73 19.02 -10.96
CA LYS A 124 -8.27 19.14 -11.11
C LYS A 124 -7.70 18.02 -11.98
N LYS A 125 -8.17 16.79 -11.80
CA LYS A 125 -7.78 15.64 -12.63
C LYS A 125 -8.22 15.83 -14.08
N TYR A 126 -9.45 16.28 -14.31
CA TYR A 126 -9.94 16.58 -15.66
C TYR A 126 -9.04 17.59 -16.38
N LYS A 127 -8.65 18.69 -15.71
CA LYS A 127 -7.73 19.67 -16.29
C LYS A 127 -6.37 19.08 -16.70
N LYS A 128 -5.89 18.05 -16.01
CA LYS A 128 -4.59 17.40 -16.30
C LYS A 128 -4.67 16.31 -17.36
N THR A 129 -5.76 15.55 -17.39
CA THR A 129 -5.84 14.31 -18.20
C THR A 129 -6.93 14.36 -19.26
N SER A 130 -7.71 15.44 -19.34
CA SER A 130 -8.90 15.59 -20.21
C SER A 130 -9.93 14.47 -20.10
N GLN A 131 -9.87 13.67 -19.03
CA GLN A 131 -10.75 12.52 -18.79
C GLN A 131 -11.79 12.86 -17.73
N ILE A 132 -13.07 12.70 -18.07
CA ILE A 132 -14.18 12.97 -17.16
C ILE A 132 -14.20 11.92 -16.04
N ASN A 133 -14.03 12.36 -14.79
CA ASN A 133 -14.13 11.51 -13.61
C ASN A 133 -15.29 11.96 -12.72
N LYS A 134 -16.46 11.30 -12.83
CA LYS A 134 -17.63 11.63 -12.01
C LYS A 134 -17.45 11.11 -10.58
N VAL A 135 -17.64 11.99 -9.59
CA VAL A 135 -17.67 11.60 -8.18
C VAL A 135 -18.86 10.69 -7.93
N ARG A 136 -18.59 9.46 -7.47
CA ARG A 136 -19.62 8.45 -7.20
C ARG A 136 -20.21 8.61 -5.80
N PHE A 137 -21.49 8.29 -5.67
CA PHE A 137 -22.13 8.20 -4.36
C PHE A 137 -21.54 7.07 -3.51
N ARG A 138 -21.43 7.32 -2.21
CA ARG A 138 -21.06 6.32 -1.21
C ARG A 138 -22.21 5.35 -1.01
N SER A 139 -21.93 4.05 -0.99
CA SER A 139 -22.94 2.98 -0.82
C SER A 139 -22.84 2.30 0.54
N ARG A 140 -23.99 1.88 1.11
CA ARG A 140 -24.03 1.03 2.30
C ARG A 140 -23.38 -0.34 2.08
N LYS A 141 -23.40 -0.80 0.83
CA LYS A 141 -22.88 -2.11 0.44
C LYS A 141 -21.35 -2.10 0.29
N ASN A 142 -20.71 -0.93 0.36
CA ASN A 142 -19.26 -0.84 0.29
C ASN A 142 -18.63 -1.53 1.51
N PRO A 143 -17.62 -2.40 1.29
CA PRO A 143 -16.95 -3.12 2.37
C PRO A 143 -16.13 -2.19 3.27
N VAL A 144 -15.69 -1.05 2.72
CA VAL A 144 -14.98 0.00 3.43
C VAL A 144 -15.90 1.20 3.60
N GLN A 145 -16.09 1.62 4.85
CA GLN A 145 -16.82 2.84 5.23
C GLN A 145 -15.96 3.66 6.17
N SER A 146 -16.14 4.97 6.17
CA SER A 146 -15.40 5.84 7.08
C SER A 146 -16.17 7.10 7.46
N CYS A 147 -15.86 7.63 8.64
CA CYS A 147 -16.28 8.94 9.09
C CYS A 147 -15.16 9.65 9.85
N TYR A 148 -15.25 10.97 9.91
CA TYR A 148 -14.29 11.82 10.58
C TYR A 148 -14.47 11.79 12.10
N ILE A 149 -13.37 11.82 12.84
CA ILE A 149 -13.35 11.95 14.30
C ILE A 149 -12.37 13.07 14.65
N PRO A 150 -12.79 14.15 15.32
CA PRO A 150 -11.89 15.22 15.73
C PRO A 150 -10.92 14.74 16.82
N LYS A 151 -9.72 15.32 16.88
CA LYS A 151 -8.72 14.97 17.91
C LYS A 151 -9.27 15.09 19.34
N SER A 152 -10.11 16.09 19.61
CA SER A 152 -10.71 16.35 20.93
C SER A 152 -11.70 15.29 21.38
N ALA A 153 -12.17 14.44 20.46
CA ALA A 153 -13.06 13.33 20.78
C ALA A 153 -12.31 12.01 20.98
N VAL A 154 -10.98 12.00 20.91
CA VAL A 154 -10.17 10.79 21.13
C VAL A 154 -9.51 10.90 22.49
N SER A 155 -9.71 9.89 23.32
CA SER A 155 -9.15 9.76 24.67
C SER A 155 -8.73 8.31 24.91
N GLU A 156 -7.98 8.04 25.98
CA GLU A 156 -7.63 6.67 26.37
C GLU A 156 -8.86 5.82 26.70
N ALA A 157 -9.91 6.44 27.26
CA ALA A 157 -11.19 5.78 27.54
C ALA A 157 -11.97 5.41 26.26
N GLY A 158 -11.73 6.11 25.14
CA GLY A 158 -12.45 5.85 23.90
C GLY A 158 -12.62 7.06 22.98
N ILE A 159 -13.38 6.82 21.92
CA ILE A 159 -13.77 7.82 20.93
C ILE A 159 -15.16 8.31 21.28
N TYR A 160 -15.36 9.62 21.46
CA TYR A 160 -16.61 10.20 21.96
C TYR A 160 -17.13 9.37 23.15
N HIS A 161 -16.30 9.17 24.18
CA HIS A 161 -16.60 8.28 25.31
C HIS A 161 -17.95 8.61 25.98
N THR A 162 -18.37 9.88 25.99
CA THR A 162 -19.71 10.29 26.46
C THR A 162 -20.88 9.75 25.64
N LYS A 163 -20.67 9.41 24.37
CA LYS A 163 -21.72 8.88 23.46
C LYS A 163 -21.56 7.39 23.16
N LEU A 164 -20.32 6.92 23.02
CA LEU A 164 -20.02 5.53 22.69
C LEU A 164 -19.77 4.67 23.95
N GLY A 165 -19.57 5.30 25.11
CA GLY A 165 -19.04 4.62 26.28
C GLY A 165 -17.55 4.32 26.13
N GLU A 166 -17.03 3.55 27.09
CA GLU A 166 -15.65 3.10 27.10
C GLU A 166 -15.36 2.08 26.00
N LEU A 167 -14.14 2.14 25.44
CA LEU A 167 -13.69 1.33 24.32
C LEU A 167 -12.31 0.75 24.58
N THR A 168 -12.10 -0.47 24.13
CA THR A 168 -10.76 -1.09 24.15
C THR A 168 -10.06 -0.92 22.81
N TYR A 169 -8.88 -0.31 22.86
CA TYR A 169 -7.94 -0.23 21.75
C TYR A 169 -7.05 -1.48 21.69
N SER A 170 -6.66 -1.93 20.50
CA SER A 170 -5.69 -3.03 20.37
C SER A 170 -4.27 -2.64 20.75
N GLU A 171 -3.96 -1.35 20.68
CA GLU A 171 -2.63 -0.78 20.91
C GLU A 171 -2.80 0.61 21.51
N GLY A 172 -1.80 1.09 22.25
CA GLY A 172 -1.78 2.46 22.77
C GLY A 172 -1.87 3.52 21.66
N LEU A 173 -2.51 4.64 22.01
CA LEU A 173 -2.58 5.84 21.18
C LEU A 173 -1.19 6.47 21.05
N PRO A 174 -0.84 7.06 19.89
CA PRO A 174 0.38 7.84 19.76
C PRO A 174 0.31 9.12 20.62
N PRO A 175 1.45 9.69 21.06
CA PRO A 175 1.48 10.85 21.96
C PRO A 175 0.84 12.10 21.33
N GLU A 176 1.09 12.36 20.04
CA GLU A 176 0.51 13.50 19.32
C GLU A 176 -0.61 13.08 18.37
N VAL A 177 -1.84 13.01 18.89
CA VAL A 177 -3.03 12.66 18.11
C VAL A 177 -3.51 13.85 17.29
N CYS A 178 -3.53 13.70 15.97
CA CYS A 178 -4.22 14.63 15.06
C CYS A 178 -5.68 14.21 14.83
N ASP A 179 -6.40 14.96 13.98
CA ASP A 179 -7.74 14.56 13.57
C ASP A 179 -7.74 13.18 12.91
N CYS A 180 -8.64 12.32 13.37
CA CYS A 180 -8.67 10.91 13.07
C CYS A 180 -9.76 10.55 12.06
N ARG A 181 -9.68 9.32 11.54
CA ARG A 181 -10.76 8.73 10.74
C ARG A 181 -11.14 7.37 11.28
N LEU A 182 -12.39 7.22 11.69
CA LEU A 182 -12.98 5.93 12.04
C LEU A 182 -13.33 5.20 10.75
N THR A 183 -12.85 3.96 10.60
CA THR A 183 -13.04 3.15 9.41
C THR A 183 -13.62 1.78 9.78
N SER A 184 -14.55 1.28 8.96
CA SER A 184 -15.00 -0.11 9.00
C SER A 184 -14.48 -0.80 7.75
N ASN A 185 -13.69 -1.87 7.91
CA ASN A 185 -13.20 -2.70 6.82
C ASN A 185 -13.71 -4.13 7.00
N ASN A 186 -14.60 -4.58 6.11
CA ASN A 186 -15.16 -5.94 6.13
C ASN A 186 -15.83 -6.38 7.44
N GLY A 187 -16.21 -5.42 8.30
CA GLY A 187 -16.89 -5.65 9.58
C GLY A 187 -16.02 -5.46 10.81
N ASP A 188 -14.71 -5.28 10.64
CA ASP A 188 -13.78 -4.85 11.68
C ASP A 188 -13.66 -3.32 11.68
N TYR A 189 -13.53 -2.72 12.87
CA TYR A 189 -13.46 -1.28 13.06
C TYR A 189 -12.04 -0.86 13.44
N TYR A 190 -11.59 0.25 12.87
CA TYR A 190 -10.26 0.80 13.10
C TYR A 190 -10.31 2.31 13.22
N LEU A 191 -9.54 2.84 14.17
CA LEU A 191 -9.20 4.25 14.23
C LEU A 191 -7.90 4.48 13.47
N VAL A 192 -7.95 5.30 12.42
CA VAL A 192 -6.76 5.76 11.71
C VAL A 192 -6.35 7.09 12.34
N VAL A 193 -5.22 7.08 13.05
CA VAL A 193 -4.67 8.20 13.80
C VAL A 193 -3.42 8.73 13.11
N PRO A 194 -3.50 9.90 12.44
CA PRO A 194 -2.32 10.61 12.01
C PRO A 194 -1.55 11.16 13.22
N HIS A 195 -0.23 11.04 13.20
CA HIS A 195 0.69 11.58 14.19
C HIS A 195 1.98 12.03 13.49
N LYS A 196 2.68 13.00 14.07
CA LYS A 196 3.98 13.45 13.55
C LYS A 196 5.09 12.57 14.14
N VAL A 197 6.09 12.25 13.31
CA VAL A 197 7.27 11.50 13.73
C VAL A 197 8.50 12.20 13.17
N ALA A 198 9.52 12.37 14.01
CA ALA A 198 10.81 12.88 13.57
C ALA A 198 11.50 11.84 12.66
N VAL A 199 12.10 12.28 11.57
CA VAL A 199 12.86 11.39 10.69
C VAL A 199 14.11 10.92 11.42
N SER A 200 14.23 9.62 11.66
CA SER A 200 15.45 9.00 12.17
C SER A 200 16.29 8.51 10.98
N HIS A 201 17.46 9.10 10.78
CA HIS A 201 18.45 8.56 9.84
C HIS A 201 19.14 7.37 10.52
N THR A 202 18.98 6.17 9.96
CA THR A 202 19.77 5.01 10.39
C THR A 202 21.00 4.89 9.50
N GLU A 203 22.18 4.72 10.09
CA GLU A 203 23.37 4.33 9.34
C GLU A 203 23.25 2.85 8.97
N ASN A 204 23.21 2.52 7.69
CA ASN A 204 23.11 1.15 7.20
C ASN A 204 24.42 0.73 6.51
N GLN A 205 24.69 -0.58 6.50
CA GLN A 205 25.89 -1.14 5.85
C GLN A 205 25.72 -1.41 4.35
N GLY A 206 24.48 -1.41 3.82
CA GLY A 206 24.20 -1.67 2.40
C GLY A 206 23.91 -0.38 1.62
N ARG A 207 24.73 -0.08 0.62
CA ARG A 207 24.54 1.14 -0.20
C ARG A 207 23.34 1.04 -1.15
N VAL A 208 23.33 0.02 -2.01
CA VAL A 208 22.36 -0.06 -3.12
C VAL A 208 21.80 -1.47 -3.26
N VAL A 209 20.48 -1.57 -3.43
CA VAL A 209 19.80 -2.84 -3.74
C VAL A 209 18.87 -2.68 -4.94
N ALA A 210 18.95 -3.60 -5.89
CA ALA A 210 18.01 -3.74 -6.98
C ALA A 210 16.95 -4.81 -6.68
N LEU A 211 15.70 -4.47 -6.93
CA LEU A 211 14.56 -5.36 -6.71
C LEU A 211 14.00 -5.84 -8.04
N ASP A 212 13.65 -7.12 -8.12
CA ASP A 212 12.90 -7.70 -9.23
C ASP A 212 11.59 -8.30 -8.68
N PRO A 213 10.45 -7.58 -8.80
CA PRO A 213 9.14 -8.05 -8.38
C PRO A 213 8.63 -9.16 -9.31
N GLY A 214 8.34 -10.33 -8.73
CA GLY A 214 7.93 -11.51 -9.48
C GLY A 214 6.53 -12.01 -9.14
N VAL A 215 6.05 -12.99 -9.92
CA VAL A 215 4.74 -13.62 -9.70
C VAL A 215 4.82 -14.94 -8.91
N ARG A 216 5.99 -15.61 -8.94
CA ARG A 216 6.25 -16.86 -8.19
C ARG A 216 7.00 -16.61 -6.89
N THR A 217 7.98 -15.73 -6.98
CA THR A 217 8.73 -15.12 -5.87
C THR A 217 8.18 -13.71 -5.74
N PHE A 218 7.85 -13.24 -4.53
CA PHE A 218 7.31 -11.89 -4.38
C PHE A 218 8.32 -10.83 -4.84
N ILE A 219 9.54 -10.90 -4.31
CA ILE A 219 10.65 -10.02 -4.70
C ILE A 219 11.94 -10.84 -4.67
N THR A 220 12.73 -10.74 -5.73
CA THR A 220 14.16 -11.11 -5.72
C THR A 220 14.97 -9.83 -5.58
N PHE A 221 16.03 -9.84 -4.79
CA PHE A 221 16.88 -8.68 -4.61
C PHE A 221 18.34 -9.02 -4.87
N PHE A 222 19.07 -8.03 -5.39
CA PHE A 222 20.48 -8.10 -5.69
C PHE A 222 21.16 -6.84 -5.18
N SER A 223 22.27 -7.01 -4.48
CA SER A 223 23.18 -5.96 -4.02
C SER A 223 24.62 -6.44 -4.23
N GLU A 224 25.59 -5.57 -4.02
CA GLU A 224 27.02 -5.89 -4.17
C GLU A 224 27.47 -7.06 -3.28
N THR A 225 26.97 -7.10 -2.05
CA THR A 225 27.41 -8.06 -1.02
C THR A 225 26.40 -9.19 -0.78
N SER A 226 25.18 -9.04 -1.28
CA SER A 226 24.11 -10.01 -0.98
C SER A 226 23.09 -10.18 -2.10
N VAL A 227 22.55 -11.40 -2.19
CA VAL A 227 21.48 -11.78 -3.11
C VAL A 227 20.45 -12.62 -2.37
N GLY A 228 19.17 -12.45 -2.68
CA GLY A 228 18.14 -13.23 -2.00
C GLY A 228 16.77 -13.17 -2.63
N LYS A 229 15.87 -13.99 -2.09
CA LYS A 229 14.47 -14.12 -2.52
C LYS A 229 13.56 -14.04 -1.32
N ILE A 230 12.47 -13.30 -1.47
CA ILE A 230 11.42 -13.17 -0.46
C ILE A 230 10.12 -13.73 -1.01
N GLY A 231 9.47 -14.62 -0.25
CA GLY A 231 8.19 -15.22 -0.61
C GLY A 231 8.28 -16.25 -1.74
N HIS A 232 9.35 -17.05 -1.78
CA HIS A 232 9.56 -18.06 -2.82
C HIS A 232 8.67 -19.30 -2.58
N GLY A 233 7.70 -19.56 -3.46
CA GLY A 233 6.87 -20.77 -3.37
C GLY A 233 5.75 -20.75 -2.30
N ASP A 234 5.73 -19.73 -1.43
CA ASP A 234 4.71 -19.54 -0.39
C ASP A 234 3.33 -19.20 -0.94
N PHE A 235 3.27 -18.89 -2.24
CA PHE A 235 2.03 -18.62 -2.93
C PHE A 235 1.03 -19.78 -2.86
N SER A 236 1.50 -21.03 -2.78
CA SER A 236 0.63 -22.21 -2.68
C SER A 236 -0.38 -22.11 -1.53
N ARG A 237 0.01 -21.51 -0.40
CA ARG A 237 -0.85 -21.25 0.75
C ARG A 237 -1.94 -20.21 0.43
N ILE A 238 -1.54 -19.07 -0.14
CA ILE A 238 -2.50 -18.02 -0.53
C ILE A 238 -3.46 -18.54 -1.60
N GLN A 239 -2.96 -19.31 -2.56
CA GLN A 239 -3.76 -19.92 -3.61
C GLN A 239 -4.85 -20.83 -3.07
N ARG A 240 -4.53 -21.69 -2.09
CA ARG A 240 -5.51 -22.57 -1.43
C ARG A 240 -6.62 -21.74 -0.76
N LEU A 241 -6.26 -20.65 -0.10
CA LEU A 241 -7.24 -19.73 0.49
C LEU A 241 -8.11 -19.05 -0.57
N CYS A 242 -7.51 -18.59 -1.67
CA CYS A 242 -8.24 -17.99 -2.80
C CYS A 242 -9.20 -18.99 -3.46
N GLN A 243 -8.78 -20.24 -3.65
CA GLN A 243 -9.63 -21.27 -4.24
C GLN A 243 -10.83 -21.58 -3.35
N HIS A 244 -10.60 -21.73 -2.04
CA HIS A 244 -11.70 -21.94 -1.10
C HIS A 244 -12.66 -20.73 -1.08
N LEU A 245 -12.13 -19.53 -1.19
CA LEU A 245 -12.92 -18.30 -1.30
C LEU A 245 -13.81 -18.32 -2.55
N ASP A 246 -13.27 -18.72 -3.71
CA ASP A 246 -14.03 -18.84 -4.95
C ASP A 246 -15.13 -19.91 -4.84
N ASN A 247 -14.83 -21.04 -4.20
CA ASN A 247 -15.81 -22.08 -3.93
C ASN A 247 -16.96 -21.57 -3.03
N LEU A 248 -16.64 -20.76 -2.00
CA LEU A 248 -17.66 -20.12 -1.16
C LEU A 248 -18.50 -19.13 -1.96
N LEU A 249 -17.87 -18.30 -2.81
CA LEU A 249 -18.60 -17.34 -3.66
C LEU A 249 -19.53 -18.05 -4.64
N SER A 250 -19.10 -19.16 -5.23
CA SER A 250 -19.90 -20.01 -6.11
C SER A 250 -21.10 -20.61 -5.36
N LYS A 251 -20.90 -21.10 -4.13
CA LYS A 251 -22.02 -21.60 -3.30
C LYS A 251 -22.99 -20.49 -2.87
N ILE A 252 -22.50 -19.28 -2.62
CA ILE A 252 -23.31 -18.11 -2.23
C ILE A 252 -24.33 -17.72 -3.31
N SER A 253 -24.00 -17.90 -4.60
CA SER A 253 -24.94 -17.56 -5.68
C SER A 253 -26.18 -18.46 -5.67
N LYS A 254 -26.02 -19.72 -5.25
CA LYS A 254 -27.08 -20.76 -5.24
C LYS A 254 -27.82 -20.91 -3.89
N ALA A 255 -27.43 -20.17 -2.86
CA ALA A 255 -27.93 -20.41 -1.49
C ALA A 255 -29.11 -19.53 -1.06
N LYS A 256 -29.96 -20.10 -0.19
CA LYS A 256 -31.09 -19.46 0.49
C LYS A 256 -30.62 -18.41 1.53
N SER A 257 -31.49 -17.47 1.89
CA SER A 257 -31.18 -16.24 2.64
C SER A 257 -30.28 -16.40 3.88
N GLY A 258 -30.64 -17.27 4.83
CA GLY A 258 -29.89 -17.49 6.07
C GLY A 258 -28.50 -18.09 5.83
N GLN A 259 -28.41 -19.11 4.98
CA GLN A 259 -27.16 -19.76 4.59
C GLN A 259 -26.25 -18.79 3.82
N LYS A 260 -26.83 -17.97 2.93
CA LYS A 260 -26.15 -16.89 2.20
C LYS A 260 -25.51 -15.88 3.15
N ARG A 261 -26.19 -15.50 4.23
CA ARG A 261 -25.64 -14.59 5.26
C ARG A 261 -24.44 -15.21 5.98
N ARG A 262 -24.53 -16.48 6.39
CA ARG A 262 -23.42 -17.20 7.05
C ARG A 262 -22.20 -17.33 6.15
N MET A 263 -22.40 -17.75 4.90
CA MET A 263 -21.30 -17.87 3.93
C MET A 263 -20.65 -16.52 3.62
N ARG A 264 -21.43 -15.44 3.44
CA ARG A 264 -20.86 -14.08 3.28
C ARG A 264 -19.98 -13.66 4.46
N LYS A 265 -20.33 -14.06 5.69
CA LYS A 265 -19.50 -13.82 6.88
C LYS A 265 -18.19 -14.61 6.81
N ALA A 266 -18.25 -15.89 6.42
CA ALA A 266 -17.07 -16.72 6.21
C ALA A 266 -16.15 -16.15 5.12
N THR A 267 -16.71 -15.78 3.96
CA THR A 267 -15.98 -15.14 2.86
C THR A 267 -15.27 -13.87 3.32
N ARG A 268 -15.91 -13.01 4.10
CA ARG A 268 -15.26 -11.80 4.66
C ARG A 268 -14.08 -12.14 5.56
N ARG A 269 -14.23 -13.12 6.47
CA ARG A 269 -13.15 -13.57 7.35
C ARG A 269 -11.95 -14.07 6.54
N MET A 270 -12.20 -14.79 5.46
CA MET A 270 -11.14 -15.28 4.57
C MET A 270 -10.46 -14.16 3.79
N PHE A 271 -11.23 -13.19 3.27
CA PHE A 271 -10.66 -11.99 2.66
C PHE A 271 -9.74 -11.24 3.62
N VAL A 272 -10.18 -11.03 4.87
CA VAL A 272 -9.35 -10.39 5.90
C VAL A 272 -8.09 -11.21 6.18
N LYS A 273 -8.19 -12.55 6.26
CA LYS A 273 -7.03 -13.43 6.46
C LYS A 273 -6.01 -13.29 5.33
N VAL A 274 -6.44 -13.35 4.07
CA VAL A 274 -5.54 -13.16 2.91
C VAL A 274 -4.92 -11.77 2.94
N GLN A 275 -5.73 -10.74 3.23
CA GLN A 275 -5.24 -9.36 3.30
C GLN A 275 -4.18 -9.17 4.38
N ASN A 276 -4.36 -9.79 5.55
CA ASN A 276 -3.41 -9.73 6.66
C ASN A 276 -2.09 -10.44 6.30
N LEU A 277 -2.15 -11.61 5.65
CA LEU A 277 -0.94 -12.31 5.19
C LEU A 277 -0.13 -11.45 4.20
N ILE A 278 -0.80 -10.81 3.23
CA ILE A 278 -0.15 -9.92 2.27
C ILE A 278 0.38 -8.65 2.96
N ASN A 279 -0.35 -8.09 3.91
CA ASN A 279 0.12 -6.92 4.67
C ASN A 279 1.37 -7.27 5.50
N GLU A 280 1.40 -8.43 6.15
CA GLU A 280 2.58 -8.89 6.90
C GLU A 280 3.79 -9.05 5.98
N LEU A 281 3.61 -9.67 4.81
CA LEU A 281 4.65 -9.77 3.78
C LEU A 281 5.16 -8.38 3.39
N HIS A 282 4.27 -7.44 3.03
CA HIS A 282 4.64 -6.07 2.66
C HIS A 282 5.39 -5.35 3.78
N HIS A 283 4.90 -5.45 5.02
CA HIS A 283 5.50 -4.77 6.16
C HIS A 283 6.89 -5.31 6.50
N LYS A 284 7.04 -6.63 6.57
CA LYS A 284 8.32 -7.27 6.88
C LYS A 284 9.34 -7.09 5.76
N THR A 285 8.91 -7.17 4.49
CA THR A 285 9.80 -6.90 3.35
C THR A 285 10.25 -5.44 3.32
N ALA A 286 9.34 -4.48 3.50
CA ALA A 286 9.74 -3.07 3.51
C ALA A 286 10.66 -2.74 4.68
N LYS A 287 10.38 -3.31 5.87
CA LYS A 287 11.27 -3.19 7.04
C LYS A 287 12.66 -3.73 6.72
N PHE A 288 12.76 -4.96 6.21
CA PHE A 288 14.04 -5.54 5.81
C PHE A 288 14.81 -4.66 4.83
N LEU A 289 14.15 -4.16 3.78
CA LEU A 289 14.83 -3.34 2.77
C LEU A 289 15.35 -2.02 3.34
N VAL A 290 14.53 -1.33 4.13
CA VAL A 290 14.87 -0.04 4.74
C VAL A 290 15.90 -0.17 5.86
N ASP A 291 15.90 -1.27 6.59
CA ASP A 291 16.85 -1.53 7.68
C ASP A 291 18.24 -1.94 7.14
N ASN A 292 18.33 -2.47 5.92
CA ASN A 292 19.59 -3.01 5.38
C ASN A 292 20.20 -2.15 4.25
N PHE A 293 19.41 -1.32 3.56
CA PHE A 293 19.86 -0.61 2.36
C PHE A 293 19.53 0.90 2.37
N ASP A 294 20.40 1.71 1.78
CA ASP A 294 20.24 3.17 1.67
C ASP A 294 19.49 3.60 0.41
N VAL A 295 19.86 2.99 -0.72
CA VAL A 295 19.24 3.23 -2.02
C VAL A 295 18.57 1.96 -2.51
N ILE A 296 17.27 2.04 -2.78
CA ILE A 296 16.46 0.92 -3.24
C ILE A 296 15.99 1.21 -4.67
N LEU A 297 16.49 0.44 -5.62
CA LEU A 297 16.12 0.51 -7.03
C LEU A 297 14.90 -0.39 -7.27
N LEU A 298 13.78 0.23 -7.63
CA LEU A 298 12.51 -0.44 -7.80
C LEU A 298 12.03 -0.29 -9.25
N PRO A 299 11.96 -1.37 -10.04
CA PRO A 299 11.54 -1.28 -11.42
C PRO A 299 10.06 -0.92 -11.55
N THR A 300 9.72 -0.27 -12.66
CA THR A 300 8.32 0.01 -13.02
C THR A 300 7.59 -1.28 -13.38
N PHE A 301 6.90 -1.87 -12.39
CA PHE A 301 6.14 -3.09 -12.60
C PHE A 301 4.73 -2.82 -13.16
N GLU A 302 4.57 -2.93 -14.48
CA GLU A 302 3.32 -2.62 -15.20
C GLU A 302 2.24 -3.73 -15.11
N THR A 303 1.79 -4.01 -13.88
CA THR A 303 0.73 -5.00 -13.59
C THR A 303 -0.53 -4.86 -14.44
N TYR A 304 -0.89 -3.63 -14.84
CA TYR A 304 -2.07 -3.36 -15.64
C TYR A 304 -1.98 -3.99 -17.04
N GLN A 305 -0.89 -3.74 -17.78
CA GLN A 305 -0.69 -4.30 -19.12
C GLN A 305 -0.62 -5.83 -19.07
N MET A 306 0.06 -6.38 -18.07
CA MET A 306 0.19 -7.82 -17.86
C MET A 306 -1.15 -8.52 -17.52
N SER A 307 -2.14 -7.77 -17.04
CA SER A 307 -3.47 -8.30 -16.64
C SER A 307 -4.52 -8.24 -17.75
N LYS A 308 -4.31 -7.44 -18.81
CA LYS A 308 -5.27 -7.29 -19.92
C LYS A 308 -5.48 -8.63 -20.64
N LYS A 309 -6.74 -8.99 -20.90
CA LYS A 309 -7.11 -10.30 -21.48
C LYS A 309 -6.73 -10.45 -22.96
N GLY A 310 -6.82 -9.38 -23.77
CA GLY A 310 -6.71 -9.46 -25.24
C GLY A 310 -5.35 -9.93 -25.77
N ASN A 311 -4.24 -9.47 -25.18
CA ASN A 311 -2.87 -9.77 -25.65
C ASN A 311 -2.06 -10.59 -24.62
N ARG A 312 -2.75 -11.41 -23.81
CA ARG A 312 -2.16 -11.96 -22.59
C ARG A 312 -1.29 -13.20 -22.85
N LYS A 313 0.03 -13.06 -22.65
CA LYS A 313 0.99 -14.18 -22.68
C LYS A 313 1.01 -15.04 -21.40
N ILE A 314 0.35 -14.58 -20.34
CA ILE A 314 0.39 -15.17 -18.99
C ILE A 314 -0.93 -15.91 -18.68
N ARG A 315 -0.87 -17.05 -17.99
CA ARG A 315 -2.07 -17.82 -17.59
C ARG A 315 -2.92 -17.06 -16.56
N SER A 316 -4.24 -17.30 -16.55
CA SER A 316 -5.20 -16.64 -15.65
C SER A 316 -4.87 -16.78 -14.17
N LYS A 317 -4.44 -17.96 -13.77
CA LYS A 317 -3.99 -18.27 -12.42
C LYS A 317 -2.81 -17.38 -12.02
N THR A 318 -1.79 -17.28 -12.86
CA THR A 318 -0.61 -16.44 -12.64
C THR A 318 -0.97 -14.96 -12.54
N VAL A 319 -1.88 -14.44 -13.38
CA VAL A 319 -2.37 -13.06 -13.24
C VAL A 319 -3.06 -12.84 -11.90
N ARG A 320 -3.89 -13.78 -11.47
CA ARG A 320 -4.53 -13.67 -10.15
C ARG A 320 -3.50 -13.59 -9.02
N ASN A 321 -2.44 -14.39 -9.11
CA ASN A 321 -1.37 -14.40 -8.12
C ASN A 321 -0.67 -13.03 -8.04
N MET A 322 -0.30 -12.48 -9.21
CA MET A 322 0.30 -11.16 -9.35
C MET A 322 -0.60 -10.05 -8.76
N LEU A 323 -1.90 -10.09 -9.07
CA LEU A 323 -2.86 -9.13 -8.53
C LEU A 323 -3.04 -9.28 -7.01
N THR A 324 -2.89 -10.50 -6.48
CA THR A 324 -3.00 -10.76 -5.04
C THR A 324 -1.79 -10.21 -4.27
N PHE A 325 -0.60 -10.24 -4.86
CA PHE A 325 0.59 -9.63 -4.27
C PHE A 325 0.53 -8.10 -4.20
N ALA A 326 -0.31 -7.47 -5.03
CA ALA A 326 -0.53 -6.02 -5.01
C ALA A 326 0.79 -5.21 -5.02
N HIS A 327 1.70 -5.52 -5.95
CA HIS A 327 3.03 -4.90 -6.06
C HIS A 327 2.98 -3.37 -6.11
N TYR A 328 2.00 -2.78 -6.81
CA TYR A 328 1.83 -1.32 -6.81
C TYR A 328 1.59 -0.77 -5.41
N ARG A 329 0.76 -1.45 -4.60
CA ARG A 329 0.52 -1.06 -3.21
C ARG A 329 1.77 -1.20 -2.35
N PHE A 330 2.56 -2.25 -2.59
CA PHE A 330 3.86 -2.41 -1.93
C PHE A 330 4.84 -1.30 -2.31
N LYS A 331 4.92 -0.92 -3.59
CA LYS A 331 5.72 0.20 -4.08
C LYS A 331 5.41 1.51 -3.35
N GLU A 332 4.14 1.89 -3.29
CA GLU A 332 3.70 3.09 -2.57
C GLU A 332 4.04 3.01 -1.07
N PHE A 333 3.84 1.84 -0.47
CA PHE A 333 4.16 1.60 0.93
C PHE A 333 5.67 1.69 1.22
N LEU A 334 6.50 1.12 0.34
CA LEU A 334 7.96 1.15 0.46
C LEU A 334 8.50 2.58 0.33
N LYS A 335 8.00 3.36 -0.64
CA LYS A 335 8.35 4.78 -0.78
C LYS A 335 8.03 5.58 0.48
N HIS A 336 6.84 5.38 1.05
CA HIS A 336 6.47 6.02 2.31
C HIS A 336 7.38 5.58 3.46
N LYS A 337 7.71 4.29 3.53
CA LYS A 337 8.57 3.76 4.60
C LYS A 337 10.02 4.25 4.49
N ALA A 338 10.52 4.39 3.27
CA ALA A 338 11.83 4.98 2.99
C ALA A 338 11.87 6.46 3.38
N GLN A 339 10.82 7.24 3.06
CA GLN A 339 10.68 8.62 3.51
C GLN A 339 10.68 8.77 5.04
N GLU A 340 10.08 7.82 5.79
CA GLU A 340 10.12 7.82 7.26
C GLU A 340 11.54 7.67 7.84
N THR A 341 12.47 7.10 7.07
CA THR A 341 13.79 6.65 7.54
C THR A 341 14.94 7.33 6.80
N GLY A 342 14.63 8.34 5.98
CA GLY A 342 15.61 9.06 5.17
C GLY A 342 16.24 8.23 4.04
N LYS A 343 15.63 7.10 3.65
CA LYS A 343 16.12 6.23 2.58
C LYS A 343 15.58 6.66 1.22
N VAL A 344 16.32 6.32 0.16
CA VAL A 344 15.98 6.72 -1.22
C VAL A 344 15.41 5.53 -1.98
N VAL A 345 14.23 5.69 -2.58
CA VAL A 345 13.65 4.69 -3.50
C VAL A 345 13.59 5.30 -4.90
N VAL A 346 14.35 4.72 -5.82
CA VAL A 346 14.46 5.18 -7.22
C VAL A 346 13.62 4.27 -8.11
N ASP A 347 12.72 4.86 -8.90
CA ASP A 347 12.00 4.11 -9.92
C ASP A 347 12.90 3.90 -11.14
N VAL A 348 13.16 2.64 -11.51
CA VAL A 348 14.08 2.28 -12.61
C VAL A 348 13.34 1.61 -13.78
N CYS A 349 13.90 1.72 -14.98
CA CYS A 349 13.31 1.13 -16.18
C CYS A 349 13.63 -0.38 -16.27
N GLU A 350 12.61 -1.22 -16.49
CA GLU A 350 12.74 -2.69 -16.57
C GLU A 350 13.10 -3.21 -17.98
N ALA A 351 13.22 -2.35 -19.01
CA ALA A 351 13.27 -2.85 -20.39
C ALA A 351 14.44 -3.83 -20.63
N TYR A 352 14.14 -4.97 -21.26
CA TYR A 352 15.05 -6.05 -21.67
C TYR A 352 15.82 -6.80 -20.57
N THR A 353 15.62 -6.53 -19.28
CA THR A 353 16.36 -7.18 -18.18
C THR A 353 16.07 -8.68 -18.05
N SER A 354 14.85 -9.11 -18.35
CA SER A 354 14.44 -10.52 -18.20
C SER A 354 14.87 -11.43 -19.35
N LYS A 355 15.43 -10.88 -20.43
CA LYS A 355 15.91 -11.63 -21.62
C LYS A 355 17.40 -11.47 -21.88
N THR A 356 18.04 -10.52 -21.22
CA THR A 356 19.46 -10.23 -21.38
C THR A 356 20.25 -11.01 -20.35
N VAL A 357 21.29 -11.71 -20.76
CA VAL A 357 22.26 -12.32 -19.84
C VAL A 357 23.04 -11.19 -19.19
N SER A 358 22.91 -11.04 -17.88
CA SER A 358 23.46 -9.90 -17.14
C SER A 358 25.00 -9.81 -17.11
N TRP A 359 25.72 -10.87 -17.49
CA TRP A 359 27.19 -10.89 -17.52
C TRP A 359 27.82 -10.87 -18.91
N THR A 360 27.10 -11.33 -19.95
CA THR A 360 27.61 -11.32 -21.34
C THR A 360 26.89 -10.31 -22.23
N GLY A 361 25.71 -9.82 -21.83
CA GLY A 361 24.89 -8.91 -22.64
C GLY A 361 24.09 -9.57 -23.76
N GLU A 362 24.19 -10.89 -23.95
CA GLU A 362 23.47 -11.56 -25.03
C GLU A 362 21.96 -11.66 -24.76
N LEU A 363 21.15 -11.65 -25.82
CA LEU A 363 19.70 -11.78 -25.75
C LEU A 363 19.27 -13.24 -25.94
N ILE A 364 18.58 -13.79 -24.94
CA ILE A 364 18.09 -15.17 -24.95
C ILE A 364 16.56 -15.19 -24.82
N ASN A 365 15.92 -16.03 -25.65
CA ASN A 365 14.50 -16.31 -25.52
C ASN A 365 14.27 -17.44 -24.49
N ILE A 366 14.17 -17.07 -23.22
CA ILE A 366 14.13 -17.99 -22.06
C ILE A 366 12.75 -18.68 -21.90
N GLY A 367 11.70 -18.13 -22.52
CA GLY A 367 10.34 -18.62 -22.38
C GLY A 367 9.91 -18.77 -20.91
N GLY A 368 9.48 -19.97 -20.52
CA GLY A 368 9.05 -20.33 -19.16
C GLY A 368 10.14 -20.87 -18.23
N SER A 369 11.39 -20.96 -18.71
CA SER A 369 12.51 -21.50 -17.92
C SER A 369 12.79 -20.64 -16.69
N LYS A 370 13.18 -21.32 -15.60
CA LYS A 370 13.65 -20.70 -14.34
C LYS A 370 15.14 -20.36 -14.36
N ILE A 371 15.84 -20.88 -15.36
CA ILE A 371 17.29 -20.84 -15.47
C ILE A 371 17.64 -20.18 -16.80
N ILE A 372 18.60 -19.25 -16.76
CA ILE A 372 19.23 -18.68 -17.94
C ILE A 372 20.59 -19.35 -18.12
N ARG A 373 20.88 -19.82 -19.34
CA ARG A 373 22.16 -20.40 -19.72
C ARG A 373 22.74 -19.56 -20.84
N SER A 374 23.95 -19.05 -20.66
CA SER A 374 24.65 -18.30 -21.69
C SER A 374 25.05 -19.22 -22.85
N LYS A 375 24.94 -18.73 -24.09
CA LYS A 375 25.45 -19.45 -25.26
C LYS A 375 26.94 -19.18 -25.51
N VAL A 376 27.44 -18.07 -24.97
CA VAL A 376 28.84 -17.64 -25.12
C VAL A 376 29.77 -18.43 -24.21
N ASP A 377 29.46 -18.49 -22.91
CA ASP A 377 30.34 -19.12 -21.91
C ASP A 377 29.76 -20.38 -21.25
N GLY A 378 28.54 -20.78 -21.64
CA GLY A 378 27.86 -21.96 -21.11
C GLY A 378 27.39 -21.85 -19.64
N LYS A 379 27.70 -20.74 -18.95
CA LYS A 379 27.36 -20.55 -17.53
C LYS A 379 25.87 -20.39 -17.33
N VAL A 380 25.45 -20.68 -16.11
CA VAL A 380 24.05 -20.83 -15.76
C VAL A 380 23.72 -20.00 -14.52
N MET A 381 22.58 -19.30 -14.55
CA MET A 381 22.11 -18.52 -13.41
C MET A 381 20.59 -18.64 -13.25
N ASP A 382 20.09 -18.45 -12.04
CA ASP A 382 18.66 -18.31 -11.80
C ASP A 382 18.13 -17.03 -12.49
N ARG A 383 17.00 -17.15 -13.19
CA ARG A 383 16.41 -16.08 -13.99
C ARG A 383 16.02 -14.86 -13.16
N ASP A 384 15.44 -15.07 -11.98
CA ASP A 384 14.99 -13.95 -11.15
C ASP A 384 16.21 -13.19 -10.60
N ILE A 385 17.31 -13.91 -10.28
CA ILE A 385 18.59 -13.29 -9.89
C ILE A 385 19.18 -12.51 -11.05
N ASN A 386 19.12 -13.05 -12.27
CA ASN A 386 19.57 -12.36 -13.48
C ASN A 386 18.78 -11.08 -13.75
N GLY A 387 17.45 -11.11 -13.54
CA GLY A 387 16.60 -9.94 -13.63
C GLY A 387 17.03 -8.85 -12.66
N ALA A 388 17.14 -9.19 -11.37
CA ALA A 388 17.57 -8.24 -10.33
C ALA A 388 18.97 -7.65 -10.60
N ARG A 389 19.94 -8.47 -11.01
CA ARG A 389 21.28 -8.01 -11.38
C ARG A 389 21.27 -7.12 -12.62
N GLY A 390 20.47 -7.47 -13.64
CA GLY A 390 20.32 -6.66 -14.85
C GLY A 390 19.74 -5.27 -14.54
N ILE A 391 18.77 -5.19 -13.62
CA ILE A 391 18.22 -3.92 -13.13
C ILE A 391 19.31 -3.10 -12.43
N PHE A 392 20.12 -3.74 -11.57
CA PHE A 392 21.23 -3.08 -10.90
C PHE A 392 22.21 -2.46 -11.89
N LEU A 393 22.74 -3.25 -12.83
CA LEU A 393 23.70 -2.81 -13.83
C LEU A 393 23.15 -1.68 -14.71
N ARG A 394 21.88 -1.78 -15.09
CA ARG A 394 21.23 -0.74 -15.88
C ARG A 394 21.09 0.57 -15.10
N ALA A 395 20.69 0.51 -13.83
CA ALA A 395 20.61 1.70 -13.01
C ALA A 395 21.98 2.40 -12.91
N LEU A 396 23.08 1.65 -12.79
CA LEU A 396 24.43 2.23 -12.82
C LEU A 396 24.74 2.99 -14.10
N GLY A 397 24.25 2.51 -15.26
CA GLY A 397 24.42 3.18 -16.54
C GLY A 397 23.50 4.40 -16.71
N ASP A 398 22.23 4.25 -16.32
CA ASP A 398 21.19 5.26 -16.54
C ASP A 398 21.22 6.40 -15.50
N THR A 399 21.87 6.21 -14.35
CA THR A 399 21.96 7.23 -13.28
C THR A 399 23.41 7.56 -12.90
N PRO A 400 24.01 8.60 -13.54
CA PRO A 400 25.41 8.98 -13.32
C PRO A 400 25.77 9.26 -11.86
N TRP A 401 24.89 9.91 -11.08
CA TRP A 401 25.14 10.17 -9.66
C TRP A 401 25.24 8.89 -8.84
N LEU A 402 24.53 7.81 -9.22
CA LEU A 402 24.62 6.51 -8.55
C LEU A 402 26.00 5.88 -8.80
N ARG A 403 26.55 6.08 -10.01
CA ARG A 403 27.88 5.63 -10.39
C ARG A 403 28.97 6.41 -9.64
N GLU A 404 28.85 7.72 -9.53
CA GLU A 404 29.77 8.57 -8.74
C GLU A 404 29.73 8.20 -7.25
N GLN A 405 28.53 7.96 -6.70
CA GLN A 405 28.36 7.54 -5.31
C GLN A 405 29.01 6.19 -5.01
N LEU A 406 28.97 5.25 -5.95
CA LEU A 406 29.64 3.96 -5.82
C LEU A 406 31.15 4.03 -6.09
N ALA A 407 31.58 4.88 -7.04
CA ALA A 407 32.99 5.06 -7.42
C ALA A 407 33.82 5.83 -6.39
N LEU A 408 33.21 6.65 -5.53
CA LEU A 408 33.87 7.33 -4.40
C LEU A 408 34.38 6.38 -3.29
N VAL A 409 34.36 5.07 -3.52
CA VAL A 409 34.83 4.01 -2.61
C VAL A 409 35.75 3.01 -3.32
N GLY A 410 36.23 3.34 -4.52
CA GLY A 410 37.29 2.60 -5.22
C GLY A 410 38.67 2.97 -4.72
#